data_AF-A0A3D5GKX8-F1
#
_entry.id   AF-A0A3D5GKX8-F1
#
_cell.length_a   1.000
_cell.length_b   1.000
_cell.length_c   1.000
_cell.angle_alpha   90.00
_cell.angle_beta   90.00
_cell.angle_gamma   90.00
#
_symmetry.space_group_name_H-M   'P 1'
#
loop_
_entity.id
_entity.type
_entity.pdbx_description
1 polymer ?
#
loop_
_entity_poly.entity_id
_entity_poly.type
_entity_poly.pdbx_seq_one_letter_code
_entity_poly.pdbx_strand_id
1 'polypeptide(L)' 'MVTMDRMFYAHHSFDQDLSRWDVRRIDEAPSQFADGALEWTADQPFWGSAG' A
#
# COMPACT_ATOMS: atom_id res chain seq x y z
N MET A 1 -18.11 1.98 -1.16
CA MET A 1 -16.87 2.77 -1.06
C MET A 1 -15.83 1.83 -0.49
N VAL A 2 -14.91 1.33 -1.33
CA VAL A 2 -13.81 0.49 -0.85
C VAL A 2 -12.75 1.47 -0.37
N THR A 3 -12.58 1.61 0.93
CA THR A 3 -11.49 2.39 1.50
C THR A 3 -10.23 1.53 1.42
N MET A 4 -9.13 2.15 1.00
CA MET A 4 -7.82 1.49 0.87
C MET A 4 -7.16 1.21 2.24
N ASP A 5 -7.87 1.47 3.33
CA ASP A 5 -7.36 1.37 4.69
C ASP A 5 -6.93 -0.06 5.03
N ARG A 6 -7.56 -1.10 4.49
CA ARG A 6 -7.26 -2.49 4.89
C ARG A 6 -6.95 -3.44 3.74
N MET A 7 -6.50 -2.91 2.59
CA MET A 7 -6.22 -3.71 1.40
C MET A 7 -5.26 -4.88 1.67
N PHE A 8 -4.21 -4.68 2.46
CA PHE A 8 -3.24 -5.72 2.82
C PHE A 8 -3.19 -6.00 4.33
N TYR A 9 -4.23 -5.61 5.06
CA TYR A 9 -4.31 -5.86 6.49
C TYR A 9 -4.28 -7.36 6.80
N ALA A 10 -3.29 -7.79 7.59
CA ALA A 10 -3.04 -9.20 7.93
C ALA A 10 -2.86 -10.15 6.73
N HIS A 11 -2.49 -9.62 5.55
CA HIS A 11 -2.21 -10.42 4.36
C HIS A 11 -0.73 -10.85 4.33
N HIS A 12 -0.43 -11.91 5.08
CA HIS A 12 0.95 -12.36 5.34
C HIS A 12 1.76 -12.78 4.11
N SER A 13 1.14 -13.03 2.95
CA SER A 13 1.84 -13.54 1.75
C SER A 13 1.73 -12.62 0.54
N PHE A 14 1.36 -11.36 0.74
CA PHE A 14 1.31 -10.40 -0.36
C PHE A 14 2.71 -9.83 -0.62
N ASP A 15 3.23 -10.08 -1.82
CA ASP A 15 4.57 -9.65 -2.26
C ASP A 15 4.54 -9.29 -3.75
N GLN A 16 3.64 -8.39 -4.13
CA GLN A 16 3.57 -7.89 -5.51
C GLN A 16 4.17 -6.49 -5.59
N ASP A 17 4.89 -6.22 -6.67
CA ASP A 17 5.39 -4.89 -7.00
C ASP A 17 4.23 -3.96 -7.37
N LEU A 18 4.04 -2.92 -6.57
CA LEU A 18 3.02 -1.89 -6.75
C LEU A 18 3.62 -0.53 -7.14
N SER A 19 4.90 -0.46 -7.53
CA SER A 19 5.58 0.77 -7.97
C SER A 19 4.86 1.47 -9.13
N ARG A 20 4.12 0.72 -9.95
CA ARG A 20 3.33 1.22 -11.09
C ARG A 20 1.90 1.60 -10.74
N TRP A 21 1.48 1.39 -9.50
CA TRP A 21 0.13 1.70 -9.09
C TRP A 21 -0.04 3.21 -8.94
N ASP A 22 -0.94 3.79 -9.73
CA ASP A 22 -1.19 5.24 -9.73
C ASP A 22 -2.03 5.67 -8.52
N VAL A 23 -1.36 5.94 -7.40
CA VAL A 23 -1.96 6.48 -6.17
C VAL A 23 -1.63 7.96 -5.95
N ARG A 24 -1.19 8.68 -7.00
CA ARG A 24 -0.73 10.09 -6.91
C ARG A 24 -1.81 11.09 -6.49
N ARG A 25 -3.08 10.69 -6.52
CA ARG A 25 -4.23 11.48 -6.05
C ARG A 25 -4.58 11.23 -4.58
N ILE A 26 -3.82 10.37 -3.91
CA ILE A 26 -3.96 10.07 -2.49
C ILE A 26 -2.76 10.73 -1.82
N ASP A 27 -3.03 11.78 -1.04
CA ASP A 27 -1.99 12.62 -0.44
C ASP A 27 -1.11 11.85 0.55
N GLU A 28 -1.70 10.90 1.29
CA GLU A 28 -0.99 10.11 2.29
C GLU A 28 -1.42 8.63 2.25
N ALA A 29 -0.47 7.73 2.52
CA ALA A 29 -0.75 6.31 2.64
C ALA A 29 -1.77 6.05 3.77
N PRO A 30 -2.79 5.19 3.54
CA PRO A 30 -3.68 4.78 4.63
C PRO A 30 -2.90 4.06 5.72
N SER A 31 -3.12 4.42 6.99
CA SER A 31 -2.34 3.91 8.12
C SER A 31 -2.39 2.39 8.30
N GLN A 32 -3.47 1.73 7.87
CA GLN A 32 -3.65 0.29 7.98
C GLN A 32 -3.35 -0.46 6.66
N PHE A 33 -2.93 0.26 5.61
CA PHE A 33 -2.84 -0.27 4.24
C PHE A 33 -1.99 -1.55 4.15
N ALA A 34 -0.84 -1.55 4.84
CA ALA A 34 0.11 -2.66 4.92
C ALA A 34 0.26 -3.22 6.34
N ASP A 35 -0.66 -2.89 7.26
CA ASP A 35 -0.54 -3.30 8.66
C ASP A 35 -0.67 -4.83 8.80
N GLY A 36 0.34 -5.50 9.35
CA GLY A 36 0.41 -6.97 9.43
C GLY A 36 0.85 -7.69 8.15
N ALA A 37 1.19 -6.97 7.07
CA ALA A 37 1.87 -7.55 5.89
C ALA A 37 3.37 -7.76 6.19
N LEU A 38 3.67 -8.72 7.07
CA LEU A 38 5.01 -8.94 7.63
C LEU A 38 6.07 -9.39 6.61
N GLU A 39 5.64 -10.04 5.52
CA GLU A 39 6.54 -10.60 4.49
C GLU A 39 6.56 -9.74 3.20
N TRP A 40 5.97 -8.53 3.22
CA TRP A 40 5.96 -7.69 2.03
C TRP A 40 7.34 -7.07 1.79
N THR A 41 8.06 -7.56 0.79
CA THR A 41 9.41 -7.11 0.42
C THR A 41 9.46 -6.36 -0.90
N ALA A 42 8.45 -6.54 -1.76
CA ALA A 42 8.31 -5.85 -3.04
C ALA A 42 8.09 -4.33 -2.91
N ASP A 43 8.32 -3.61 -4.01
CA ASP A 43 8.22 -2.15 -4.06
C ASP A 43 6.78 -1.66 -3.77
N GLN A 44 6.68 -0.75 -2.80
CA GLN A 44 5.43 -0.14 -2.36
C GLN A 44 4.97 0.96 -3.32
N PRO A 45 3.66 1.26 -3.37
CA PRO A 45 3.15 2.32 -4.22
C PRO A 45 3.59 3.70 -3.72
N PHE A 46 3.82 4.61 -4.66
CA PHE A 46 4.25 5.96 -4.36
C PHE A 46 3.05 6.86 -4.01
N TRP A 47 2.80 7.00 -2.70
CA TRP A 47 1.80 7.90 -2.16
C TRP A 47 2.22 9.37 -2.34
N GLY A 48 1.23 10.26 -2.39
CA GLY A 48 1.34 11.66 -2.80
C GLY A 48 2.67 12.36 -2.51
N SER A 49 3.22 13.01 -3.56
CA SER A 49 4.26 14.06 -3.54
C SER A 49 5.50 13.91 -2.64
N ALA A 50 5.77 12.77 -2.01
CA ALA A 50 7.01 12.54 -1.27
C ALA A 50 8.15 12.22 -2.26
N GLY A 51 8.51 13.22 -3.07
CA GLY A 51 9.73 13.21 -3.88
C GLY A 51 10.98 13.31 -3.02
#